data_AF-A0A2P4SA69-F1
#
_entry.id   AF-A0A2P4SA69-F1
#
_cell.length_a   1.000
_cell.length_b   1.000
_cell.length_c   1.000
_cell.angle_alpha   90.00
_cell.angle_beta   90.00
_cell.angle_gamma   90.00
#
_symmetry.space_group_name_H-M   'P 1'
#
loop_
_entity.id
_entity.type
_entity.pdbx_description
1 polymer ?
#
loop_
_entity_poly.entity_id
_entity_poly.type
_entity_poly.pdbx_seq_one_letter_code
_entity_poly.pdbx_strand_id
1 'polypeptide(L)' 'MIVGEKCAANLGLTDGFRMAVRYPPSVPSDYRARLCVLGGRQLGQPPG' A
#
# COMPACT_ATOMS: atom_id res chain seq x y z
N MET A 1 -4.06 -7.37 -7.31
CA MET A 1 -4.23 -7.71 -5.88
C MET A 1 -5.67 -7.39 -5.48
N ILE A 2 -6.56 -8.38 -5.57
CA ILE A 2 -8.01 -8.17 -5.42
C ILE A 2 -8.38 -7.68 -4.01
N VAL A 3 -7.73 -8.20 -2.97
CA VAL A 3 -8.00 -7.79 -1.58
C VAL A 3 -7.66 -6.32 -1.34
N GLY A 4 -6.52 -5.84 -1.86
CA GLY A 4 -6.11 -4.45 -1.70
C GLY A 4 -7.08 -3.47 -2.38
N GLU A 5 -7.60 -3.84 -3.54
CA GLU A 5 -8.57 -3.02 -4.29
C GLU A 5 -9.93 -2.98 -3.58
N LYS A 6 -10.41 -4.12 -3.09
CA LYS A 6 -11.62 -4.19 -2.26
C LYS A 6 -11.48 -3.36 -0.99
N CYS A 7 -10.33 -3.42 -0.32
CA CYS A 7 -10.06 -2.58 0.84
C CYS A 7 -10.01 -1.09 0.47
N ALA A 8 -9.39 -0.72 -0.65
CA ALA A 8 -9.37 0.65 -1.12
C ALA A 8 -10.79 1.19 -1.38
N ALA A 9 -11.64 0.39 -2.01
CA ALA A 9 -13.05 0.71 -2.25
C ALA A 9 -13.83 0.86 -0.94
N ASN A 10 -13.67 -0.08 0.01
CA ASN A 10 -14.33 -0.01 1.32
C ASN A 10 -13.89 1.20 2.14
N LEU A 11 -12.65 1.67 1.95
CA LEU A 11 -12.11 2.87 2.58
C LEU A 11 -12.45 4.16 1.83
N GLY A 12 -13.18 4.09 0.72
CA GLY A 12 -13.59 5.26 -0.05
C GLY A 12 -12.46 5.93 -0.82
N LEU A 13 -11.39 5.21 -1.18
CA LEU A 13 -10.27 5.74 -1.97
C LEU A 13 -10.65 5.87 -3.46
N THR A 14 -11.62 6.73 -3.76
CA THR A 14 -12.17 6.92 -5.11
C THR A 14 -11.29 7.78 -6.01
N ASP A 15 -10.52 8.70 -5.44
CA ASP A 15 -9.64 9.64 -6.17
C ASP A 15 -8.28 9.04 -6.54
N GLY A 16 -8.19 7.71 -6.53
CA GLY A 16 -6.98 6.95 -6.82
C GLY A 16 -6.20 6.54 -5.56
N PHE A 17 -5.45 5.46 -5.71
CA PHE A 17 -4.59 4.91 -4.68
C PHE A 17 -3.35 4.27 -5.31
N ARG A 18 -2.34 3.99 -4.49
CA ARG A 18 -1.13 3.27 -4.89
C ARG A 18 -0.93 2.06 -3.99
N MET A 19 -0.58 0.95 -4.61
CA MET A 19 -0.14 -0.24 -3.89
C MET A 19 1.40 -0.29 -3.86
N ALA A 20 1.96 -0.66 -2.71
CA ALA A 20 3.39 -0.86 -2.53
C ALA A 20 3.67 -2.13 -1.73
N VAL A 21 4.68 -2.90 -2.13
CA VAL A 21 5.17 -4.04 -1.35
C VAL A 21 6.38 -3.56 -0.57
N ARG A 22 6.33 -3.68 0.76
CA ARG A 22 7.46 -3.39 1.64
C ARG A 22 8.00 -4.69 2.22
N TYR A 23 9.30 -4.87 2.05
CA TYR A 23 10.08 -5.85 2.79
C TYR A 23 10.58 -5.21 4.09
N PRO A 24 10.64 -5.95 5.20
CA PRO A 24 11.18 -5.44 6.45
C PRO A 24 12.64 -5.01 6.25
N PRO A 25 13.08 -3.90 6.88
CA PRO A 25 14.49 -3.52 6.90
C PRO A 25 15.24 -4.45 7.85
N SER A 26 15.65 -5.63 7.40
CA SER A 26 16.58 -6.52 8.09
C SER A 26 16.27 -6.81 9.58
N VAL A 27 15.00 -6.71 10.01
CA VAL A 27 14.60 -6.99 11.39
C VAL A 27 14.10 -8.44 11.45
N PRO A 28 14.67 -9.32 12.30
CA PRO A 28 14.36 -10.75 12.29
C PRO A 28 12.91 -11.11 12.62
N SER A 29 12.13 -10.18 13.19
CA SER A 29 10.82 -10.50 13.77
C SER A 29 9.69 -10.61 12.75
N ASP A 30 9.87 -10.18 11.49
CA ASP A 30 8.74 -10.09 10.56
C ASP A 30 9.17 -10.25 9.10
N TYR A 31 9.70 -11.44 8.72
CA TYR A 31 10.00 -11.86 7.35
C TYR A 31 8.74 -12.03 6.46
N ARG A 32 7.73 -11.16 6.63
CA ARG A 32 6.50 -11.16 5.85
C ARG A 32 6.48 -9.93 4.96
N ALA A 33 6.34 -10.14 3.66
CA ALA A 33 6.06 -9.06 2.72
C ALA A 33 4.74 -8.38 3.12
N ARG A 34 4.78 -7.06 3.29
CA ARG A 34 3.58 -6.27 3.59
C ARG A 34 3.11 -5.55 2.35
N LEU A 35 1.83 -5.74 2.01
CA LEU A 35 1.15 -4.95 1.01
C LEU A 35 0.56 -3.70 1.67
N CYS A 36 1.01 -2.53 1.24
CA CYS A 36 0.48 -1.23 1.67
C CYS A 36 -0.41 -0.66 0.57
N VAL A 37 -1.56 -0.10 0.97
CA VAL A 37 -2.45 0.69 0.11
C VAL A 37 -2.38 2.14 0.61
N LEU A 38 -2.00 3.06 -0.27
CA LEU A 38 -1.81 4.48 0.02
C LEU A 38 -2.81 5.29 -0.80
N GLY A 39 -3.60 6.16 -0.17
CA GLY A 39 -4.57 7.02 -0.85
C GLY A 39 -5.05 8.15 0.06
N GLY A 40 -6.06 8.91 -0.39
CA GLY A 40 -6.61 10.05 0.36
C GLY A 40 -5.80 11.34 0.23
N ARG A 41 -4.75 11.33 -0.58
CA ARG A 41 -3.97 12.52 -0.98
C ARG A 41 -3.22 12.24 -2.29
N GLN A 42 -2.81 13.30 -2.97
CA GLN A 42 -1.91 13.18 -4.12
C GLN A 42 -0.57 12.58 -3.68
N LEU A 43 -0.12 11.58 -4.43
CA LEU A 43 1.14 10.87 -4.17
C LEU A 43 2.25 11.43 -5.07
N GLY A 44 3.40 11.70 -4.47
CA GLY A 44 4.57 12.23 -5.18
C GLY A 44 5.22 11.23 -6.14
N GLN A 45 6.09 11.77 -7.00
CA GLN A 45 7.00 11.01 -7.86
C GLN A 45 8.45 11.48 -7.62
N PRO A 46 9.44 10.57 -7.57
CA PRO A 46 9.32 9.12 -7.72
C PRO A 46 8.71 8.42 -6.49
N PRO A 47 8.25 7.16 -6.63
CA PRO A 47 7.88 6.32 -5.48
C PRO A 47 9.10 5.81 -4.71
N GLY A 48 9.64 6.63 -3.82
CA GLY A 48 10.77 6.23 -2.98
C GLY A 48 11.60 7.41 -2.56
#